data_AF-A0A935VUD6-F1
#
_entry.id   AF-A0A935VUD6-F1
#
_cell.length_a   1.000
_cell.length_b   1.000
_cell.length_c   1.000
_cell.angle_alpha   90.00
_cell.angle_beta   90.00
_cell.angle_gamma   90.00
#
_symmetry.space_group_name_H-M   'P 1'
#
loop_
_entity.id
_entity.type
_entity.pdbx_description
1 polymer ?
#
loop_
_entity_poly.entity_id
_entity_poly.type
_entity_poly.pdbx_seq_one_letter_code
_entity_poly.pdbx_strand_id
1 'polypeptide(L)'
;MPVEFTITDQSIIKNMMLQKSAKEISKLLDCKTQDVLDFMKIAVHGTNIVTHQMKLDAKRPLKKPVKKKQKDNSKLQLKKLVEERKKEKVKRLQMDEERKRSRRPPTYKSKEVDYSQLITVRIDAKTFIYAKPGDDIEKLKVNFLKTYKSKYPC
;
A
#
# COMPACT_ATOMS: atom_id res chain seq x y z
N MET A 1 1.93 25.42 32.77
CA MET A 1 1.49 26.06 31.51
C MET A 1 1.30 24.96 30.48
N PRO A 2 0.21 24.94 29.70
CA PRO A 2 0.08 23.98 28.60
C PRO A 2 1.24 24.21 27.63
N VAL A 3 1.93 23.13 27.25
CA VAL A 3 2.99 23.21 26.25
C VAL A 3 2.33 23.50 24.91
N GLU A 4 2.64 24.65 24.32
CA GLU A 4 2.13 25.03 23.01
C GLU A 4 2.93 24.30 21.93
N PHE A 5 2.34 23.23 21.38
CA PHE A 5 2.89 22.59 20.19
C PHE A 5 2.86 23.55 19.00
N THR A 6 3.96 23.64 18.26
CA THR A 6 4.00 24.41 17.02
C THR A 6 3.02 23.81 16.00
N ILE A 7 2.59 24.59 15.01
CA ILE A 7 1.64 24.13 13.98
C ILE A 7 2.16 22.86 13.27
N THR A 8 3.47 22.77 13.07
CA THR A 8 4.14 21.61 12.48
C THR A 8 4.03 20.38 13.39
N ASP A 9 4.30 20.53 14.69
CA ASP A 9 4.22 19.42 15.66
C ASP A 9 2.79 18.91 15.77
N GLN A 10 1.81 19.80 15.78
CA GLN A 10 0.39 19.43 15.79
C GLN A 10 -0.01 18.59 14.57
N SER A 11 0.52 18.91 13.38
CA SER A 11 0.27 18.15 12.14
C SER A 11 0.91 16.77 12.20
N ILE A 12 2.16 16.69 12.69
CA ILE A 12 2.89 15.43 12.89
C ILE A 12 2.12 14.53 13.87
N ILE A 13 1.71 15.06 15.01
CA ILE A 13 0.94 14.30 16.02
C ILE A 13 -0.38 13.79 15.43
N LYS A 14 -1.16 14.64 14.72
CA LYS A 14 -2.44 14.25 14.11
C LYS A 14 -2.31 13.15 13.06
N ASN A 15 -1.24 13.16 12.26
CA ASN A 15 -1.02 12.14 11.24
C ASN A 15 -0.51 10.82 11.85
N MET A 16 0.32 10.90 12.89
CA MET A 16 0.99 9.74 13.46
C MET A 16 0.19 9.07 14.59
N MET A 17 -0.76 9.77 15.23
CA MET A 17 -1.55 9.25 16.36
C MET A 17 -2.38 8.00 16.05
N LEU A 18 -2.65 7.72 14.77
CA LEU A 18 -3.35 6.51 14.32
C LEU A 18 -2.43 5.30 14.13
N GLN A 19 -1.13 5.53 13.99
CA GLN A 19 -0.15 4.51 13.61
C GLN A 19 0.90 4.24 14.68
N LYS A 20 1.21 5.24 15.51
CA LYS A 20 2.30 5.18 16.49
C LYS A 20 1.80 5.51 17.89
N SER A 21 2.50 4.97 18.88
CA SER A 21 2.20 5.24 20.29
C SER A 21 2.65 6.66 20.68
N ALA A 22 2.03 7.27 21.69
CA ALA A 22 2.43 8.59 22.19
C ALA A 22 3.90 8.63 22.67
N LYS A 23 4.44 7.48 23.12
CA LYS A 23 5.86 7.33 23.49
C LYS A 23 6.80 7.46 22.28
N GLU A 24 6.40 6.92 21.13
CA GLU A 24 7.18 7.03 19.90
C GLU A 24 7.09 8.43 19.29
N ILE A 25 5.91 9.05 19.35
CA ILE A 25 5.69 10.41 18.87
C ILE A 25 6.47 11.42 19.73
N SER A 26 6.48 11.24 21.05
CA SER A 26 7.25 12.11 21.97
C SER A 26 8.75 12.02 21.76
N LYS A 27 9.29 10.82 21.45
CA LYS A 27 10.70 10.66 21.04
C LYS A 27 11.03 11.35 19.72
N LEU A 28 10.06 11.49 18.82
CA LEU A 28 10.28 12.11 17.51
C LEU A 28 10.25 13.64 17.59
N LEU A 29 9.52 14.18 18.57
CA LEU A 29 9.34 15.62 18.80
C LEU A 29 10.16 16.13 20.00
N ASP A 30 11.01 15.28 20.58
CA ASP A 30 11.79 15.55 21.80
C ASP A 30 10.98 16.25 22.91
N CYS A 31 9.75 15.79 23.12
CA CYS A 31 8.80 16.38 24.06
C CYS A 31 8.35 15.37 25.13
N LYS A 32 7.65 15.83 26.17
CA LYS A 32 7.14 14.91 27.20
C LYS A 32 5.97 14.11 26.63
N THR A 33 5.97 12.81 26.91
CA THR A 33 4.89 11.90 26.48
C THR A 33 3.51 12.35 26.97
N GLN A 34 3.44 12.97 28.15
CA GLN A 34 2.19 13.45 28.73
C GLN A 34 1.55 14.56 27.89
N ASP A 35 2.35 15.49 27.35
CA ASP A 35 1.85 16.60 26.55
C ASP A 35 1.25 16.09 25.23
N VAL A 36 1.87 15.07 24.62
CA VAL A 36 1.35 14.41 23.41
C VAL A 36 0.04 13.68 23.71
N LEU A 37 -0.06 12.98 24.84
CA LEU A 37 -1.28 12.30 25.25
C LEU A 37 -2.43 13.26 25.48
N ASP A 38 -2.18 14.38 26.14
CA ASP A 38 -3.22 15.36 26.42
C ASP A 38 -3.64 16.10 25.14
N PHE A 39 -2.72 16.38 24.21
CA PHE A 39 -3.06 16.87 22.88
C PHE A 39 -3.89 15.87 22.06
N MET A 40 -3.52 14.57 22.07
CA MET A 40 -4.30 13.52 21.39
C MET A 40 -5.73 13.43 21.94
N LYS A 41 -5.91 13.52 23.27
CA LYS A 41 -7.25 13.55 23.89
C LYS A 41 -8.06 14.75 23.41
N ILE A 42 -7.46 15.95 23.38
CA ILE A 42 -8.13 17.17 22.91
C ILE A 42 -8.48 17.04 21.42
N ALA A 43 -7.58 16.53 20.60
CA ALA A 43 -7.81 16.32 19.16
C ALA A 43 -8.96 15.34 18.90
N VAL A 44 -8.96 14.18 19.58
CA VAL A 44 -10.02 13.18 19.46
C VAL A 44 -11.36 13.71 19.98
N HIS A 45 -11.37 14.41 21.12
CA HIS A 45 -12.58 15.02 21.65
C HIS A 45 -13.14 16.11 20.72
N GLY A 46 -12.28 16.95 20.15
CA GLY A 46 -12.64 17.93 19.13
C GLY A 46 -13.28 17.29 17.89
N THR A 47 -12.75 16.17 17.41
CA THR A 47 -13.36 15.44 16.28
C THR A 47 -14.72 14.82 16.63
N ASN A 48 -14.92 14.38 17.87
CA ASN A 48 -16.21 13.87 18.34
C ASN A 48 -17.26 14.98 18.44
N ILE A 49 -16.88 16.17 18.89
CA ILE A 49 -17.77 17.35 18.92
C ILE A 49 -18.18 17.75 17.50
N VAL A 50 -17.23 17.84 16.56
CA VAL A 50 -17.51 18.20 15.16
C VAL A 50 -18.41 17.16 14.49
N THR A 51 -18.16 15.87 14.69
CA THR A 51 -19.00 14.81 14.12
C THR A 51 -20.40 14.75 14.75
N HIS A 52 -20.53 14.99 16.06
CA HIS A 52 -21.85 15.16 16.70
C HIS A 52 -22.59 16.38 16.17
N GLN A 53 -21.91 17.51 16.01
CA GLN A 53 -22.48 18.74 15.46
C GLN A 53 -22.95 18.52 14.01
N MET A 54 -22.15 17.86 13.17
CA MET A 54 -22.54 17.50 11.80
C MET A 54 -23.75 16.55 11.77
N LYS A 55 -23.86 15.59 12.71
CA LYS A 55 -25.03 14.71 12.83
C LYS A 55 -26.29 15.48 13.25
N LEU A 56 -26.16 16.47 14.12
CA LEU A 56 -27.27 17.35 14.52
C LEU A 56 -27.69 18.27 13.36
N ASP A 57 -26.74 18.81 12.61
CA ASP A 57 -27.00 19.66 11.45
C ASP A 57 -27.59 18.87 10.26
N ALA A 58 -27.23 17.59 10.09
CA ALA A 58 -27.84 16.71 9.10
C ALA A 58 -29.31 16.39 9.37
N LYS A 59 -29.77 16.48 10.64
CA LYS A 59 -31.17 16.31 11.02
C LYS A 59 -31.98 17.60 10.93
N ARG A 60 -31.35 18.76 10.66
CA ARG A 60 -32.08 20.01 10.41
C ARG A 60 -32.67 19.94 8.99
N PRO A 61 -33.96 20.28 8.80
CA PRO A 61 -34.53 20.36 7.46
C PRO A 61 -33.78 21.43 6.66
N LEU A 62 -33.03 20.99 5.65
CA LEU A 62 -32.35 21.87 4.70
C LEU A 62 -33.39 22.81 4.08
N LYS A 63 -33.35 24.10 4.45
CA LYS A 63 -34.00 25.15 3.65
C LYS A 63 -33.38 25.07 2.26
N LYS A 64 -34.17 24.59 1.29
CA LYS A 64 -33.74 24.43 -0.11
C LYS A 64 -33.13 25.77 -0.56
N PRO A 65 -31.89 25.80 -1.08
CA PRO A 65 -31.36 27.03 -1.64
C PRO A 65 -32.27 27.46 -2.79
N VAL A 66 -32.76 28.70 -2.75
CA VAL A 66 -33.51 29.32 -3.83
C VAL A 66 -32.59 29.34 -5.05
N LYS A 67 -32.77 28.37 -5.96
CA LYS A 67 -32.02 28.28 -7.21
C LYS A 67 -32.37 29.49 -8.06
N LYS A 68 -31.52 30.52 -8.05
CA LYS A 68 -31.49 31.53 -9.13
C LYS A 68 -31.22 30.79 -10.44
N LYS A 69 -32.11 30.97 -11.42
CA LYS A 69 -32.02 30.38 -12.77
C LYS A 69 -30.74 30.86 -13.46
N GLN A 70 -29.64 30.12 -13.33
CA GLN A 70 -28.48 30.30 -14.21
C GLN A 70 -28.59 29.36 -15.41
N LYS A 71 -29.06 29.97 -16.51
CA LYS A 71 -28.82 29.74 -17.95
C LYS A 71 -28.39 28.35 -18.41
N ASP A 72 -29.17 27.83 -19.37
CA ASP A 72 -29.10 26.52 -20.02
C ASP A 72 -27.76 26.15 -20.71
N ASN A 73 -26.85 27.11 -20.89
CA ASN A 73 -25.53 26.87 -21.49
C ASN A 73 -24.60 25.99 -20.62
N SER A 74 -24.70 26.08 -19.29
CA SER A 74 -23.85 25.28 -18.37
C SER A 74 -24.21 23.79 -18.40
N LYS A 75 -25.50 23.48 -18.53
CA LYS A 75 -25.98 22.09 -18.66
C LYS A 75 -25.57 21.46 -19.99
N LEU A 76 -25.54 22.24 -21.08
CA LEU A 76 -25.13 21.74 -22.39
C LEU A 76 -23.63 21.40 -22.42
N GLN A 77 -22.77 22.25 -21.84
CA GLN A 77 -21.34 21.97 -21.70
C GLN A 77 -21.08 20.74 -20.82
N LEU A 78 -21.80 20.61 -19.71
CA LEU A 78 -21.68 19.43 -18.83
C LEU A 78 -22.08 18.14 -19.55
N LYS A 79 -23.16 18.15 -20.35
CA LYS A 79 -23.58 16.98 -21.14
C LYS A 79 -22.52 16.56 -22.15
N LYS A 80 -21.91 17.51 -22.88
CA LYS A 80 -20.82 17.24 -23.83
C LYS A 80 -19.60 16.62 -23.12
N LEU A 81 -19.21 17.16 -21.97
CA LEU A 81 -18.07 16.66 -21.19
C LEU A 81 -18.32 15.23 -20.65
N VAL A 82 -19.56 14.93 -20.26
CA VAL A 82 -19.95 13.56 -19.85
C VAL A 82 -19.91 12.58 -21.02
N GLU A 83 -20.36 13.00 -22.21
CA GLU A 83 -20.29 12.17 -23.42
C GLU A 83 -18.84 11.87 -23.84
N GLU A 84 -17.96 12.87 -23.79
CA GLU A 84 -16.53 12.69 -24.09
C GLU A 84 -15.88 11.70 -23.11
N ARG A 85 -16.14 11.84 -21.81
CA ARG A 85 -15.62 10.89 -20.79
C ARG A 85 -16.14 9.46 -21.00
N LYS A 86 -17.41 9.30 -21.40
CA LYS A 86 -17.96 7.97 -21.71
C LYS A 86 -17.26 7.35 -22.93
N LYS A 87 -17.05 8.13 -23.99
CA LYS A 87 -16.34 7.66 -25.20
C LYS A 87 -14.88 7.30 -24.90
N GLU A 88 -14.19 8.09 -24.08
CA GLU A 88 -12.81 7.81 -23.67
C GLU A 88 -12.71 6.51 -22.84
N LYS A 89 -13.64 6.30 -21.90
CA LYS A 89 -13.70 5.08 -21.09
C LYS A 89 -13.89 3.83 -21.95
N VAL A 90 -14.76 3.89 -22.96
CA VAL A 90 -15.00 2.78 -23.89
C VAL A 90 -13.73 2.46 -24.68
N LYS A 91 -13.02 3.47 -25.21
CA LYS A 91 -11.75 3.28 -25.93
C LYS A 91 -10.68 2.62 -25.06
N ARG A 92 -10.54 3.04 -23.80
CA ARG A 92 -9.57 2.42 -22.87
C ARG A 92 -9.89 0.95 -22.60
N LEU A 93 -11.16 0.63 -22.38
CA LEU A 93 -11.59 -0.76 -22.14
C LEU A 93 -11.32 -1.67 -23.34
N GLN A 94 -11.56 -1.18 -24.56
CA GLN A 94 -11.24 -1.92 -25.78
C GLN A 94 -9.73 -2.21 -25.92
N MET A 95 -8.88 -1.21 -25.65
CA MET A 95 -7.42 -1.38 -25.67
C MET A 95 -6.95 -2.38 -24.61
N ASP A 96 -7.54 -2.38 -23.43
CA ASP A 96 -7.17 -3.32 -22.36
C ASP A 96 -7.64 -4.75 -22.64
N GLU A 97 -8.80 -4.94 -23.29
CA GLU A 97 -9.23 -6.24 -23.77
C GLU A 97 -8.32 -6.80 -24.87
N GLU A 98 -7.89 -5.96 -25.82
CA GLU A 98 -6.95 -6.35 -26.88
C GLU A 98 -5.57 -6.73 -26.31
N ARG A 99 -5.09 -6.00 -25.29
CA ARG A 99 -3.87 -6.35 -24.54
C ARG A 99 -4.00 -7.67 -23.80
N LYS A 100 -5.18 -7.99 -23.26
CA LYS A 100 -5.43 -9.27 -22.57
C LYS A 100 -5.50 -10.42 -23.57
N ARG A 101 -6.12 -10.23 -24.74
CA ARG A 101 -6.19 -11.26 -25.79
C ARG A 101 -4.82 -11.57 -26.40
N SER A 102 -3.95 -10.58 -26.57
CA SER A 102 -2.61 -10.76 -27.14
C SER A 102 -1.60 -11.38 -26.16
N ARG A 103 -1.82 -11.28 -24.85
CA ARG A 103 -0.93 -11.88 -23.84
C ARG A 103 -1.39 -13.28 -23.48
N ARG A 104 -0.73 -14.30 -24.04
CA ARG A 104 -0.82 -15.66 -23.48
C ARG A 104 -0.20 -15.67 -22.08
N PRO A 105 -0.88 -16.22 -21.06
CA PRO A 105 -0.28 -16.37 -19.74
C PRO A 105 0.97 -17.26 -19.85
N PRO A 106 2.04 -16.95 -19.09
CA PRO A 106 3.22 -17.81 -19.07
C PRO A 106 2.81 -19.21 -18.60
N THR A 107 3.02 -20.20 -19.45
CA THR A 107 2.81 -21.60 -19.08
C THR A 107 4.04 -22.07 -18.31
N TYR A 108 3.92 -22.13 -16.99
CA TYR A 108 4.92 -22.78 -16.15
C TYR A 108 4.79 -24.29 -16.34
N LYS A 109 5.64 -24.87 -17.19
CA LYS A 109 5.82 -26.32 -17.22
C LYS A 109 6.68 -26.70 -16.01
N SER A 110 6.05 -27.19 -14.94
CA SER A 110 6.78 -27.86 -13.86
C SER A 110 7.39 -29.14 -14.44
N LYS A 111 8.71 -29.17 -14.58
CA LYS A 111 9.41 -30.43 -14.81
C LYS A 111 9.38 -31.19 -13.50
N GLU A 112 8.68 -32.31 -13.45
CA GLU A 112 8.80 -33.25 -12.35
C GLU A 112 10.24 -33.75 -12.32
N VAL A 113 10.94 -33.49 -11.21
CA VAL A 113 12.29 -33.99 -10.97
C VAL A 113 12.13 -35.25 -10.14
N ASP A 114 12.54 -36.39 -10.70
CA ASP A 114 12.56 -37.65 -9.97
C ASP A 114 13.76 -37.68 -9.02
N TYR A 115 13.50 -37.66 -7.72
CA TYR A 115 14.52 -37.65 -6.67
C TYR A 115 14.99 -39.06 -6.29
N SER A 116 14.30 -40.12 -6.76
CA SER A 116 14.59 -41.51 -6.35
C SER A 116 15.97 -42.00 -6.80
N GLN A 117 16.51 -41.41 -7.87
CA GLN A 117 17.79 -41.79 -8.47
C GLN A 117 18.97 -40.90 -8.02
N LEU A 118 18.74 -39.92 -7.15
CA LEU A 118 19.76 -38.94 -6.76
C LEU A 118 20.50 -39.35 -5.49
N ILE A 119 21.82 -39.16 -5.51
CA ILE A 119 22.71 -39.37 -4.37
C ILE A 119 22.80 -38.08 -3.57
N THR A 120 22.62 -38.17 -2.25
CA THR A 120 22.82 -37.02 -1.34
C THR A 120 24.29 -36.84 -1.01
N VAL A 121 24.84 -35.68 -1.35
CA VAL A 121 26.22 -35.29 -1.03
C VAL A 121 26.21 -34.17 -0.02
N ARG A 122 26.95 -34.33 1.08
CA ARG A 122 27.14 -33.29 2.09
C ARG A 122 28.20 -32.28 1.63
N ILE A 123 27.86 -30.99 1.67
CA ILE A 123 28.83 -29.90 1.46
C ILE A 123 29.37 -29.44 2.82
N ASP A 124 28.46 -29.07 3.73
CA ASP A 124 28.74 -28.47 5.04
C ASP A 124 27.96 -29.16 6.16
N ALA A 125 28.10 -28.67 7.39
CA ALA A 125 27.36 -29.19 8.53
C ALA A 125 25.83 -29.19 8.32
N LYS A 126 25.30 -28.20 7.58
CA LYS A 126 23.86 -27.98 7.37
C LYS A 126 23.38 -28.13 5.92
N THR A 127 24.27 -28.34 4.96
CA THR A 127 23.95 -28.20 3.53
C THR A 127 24.21 -29.48 2.75
N PHE A 128 23.22 -29.93 2.00
CA PHE A 128 23.25 -31.13 1.16
C PHE A 128 22.87 -30.79 -0.29
N ILE A 129 23.52 -31.45 -1.25
CA ILE A 129 23.19 -31.40 -2.68
C ILE A 129 22.73 -32.79 -3.13
N TYR A 130 21.78 -32.83 -4.06
CA TYR A 130 21.42 -34.03 -4.79
C TYR A 130 22.22 -34.10 -6.10
N ALA A 131 22.98 -35.19 -6.29
CA ALA A 131 23.80 -35.43 -7.48
C ALA A 131 23.30 -36.68 -8.21
N LYS A 132 23.44 -36.73 -9.54
CA LYS A 132 23.16 -37.98 -10.27
C LYS A 132 24.33 -38.95 -10.12
N PRO A 133 24.08 -40.27 -10.16
CA PRO A 133 25.15 -41.26 -10.22
C PRO A 133 26.03 -41.01 -11.45
N GLY A 134 27.34 -40.84 -11.25
CA GLY A 134 28.32 -40.53 -12.30
C GLY A 134 28.68 -39.05 -12.43
N ASP A 135 28.01 -38.15 -11.72
CA ASP A 135 28.38 -36.73 -11.71
C ASP A 135 29.66 -36.47 -10.90
N ASP A 136 30.44 -35.49 -11.35
CA ASP A 136 31.66 -35.03 -10.67
C ASP A 136 31.30 -34.18 -9.44
N ILE A 137 31.45 -34.79 -8.26
CA ILE A 137 31.04 -34.25 -6.98
C ILE A 137 31.77 -32.93 -6.65
N GLU A 138 33.04 -32.81 -7.01
CA GLU A 138 33.84 -31.63 -6.67
C GLU A 138 33.37 -30.41 -7.47
N LYS A 139 33.10 -30.60 -8.76
CA LYS A 139 32.54 -29.54 -9.63
C LYS A 139 31.16 -29.09 -9.14
N LEU A 140 30.32 -30.01 -8.68
CA LEU A 140 29.00 -29.68 -8.12
C LEU A 140 29.10 -28.83 -6.85
N LYS A 141 30.04 -29.15 -5.95
CA LYS A 141 30.31 -28.35 -4.76
C LYS A 141 30.76 -26.92 -5.11
N VAL A 142 31.71 -26.80 -6.05
CA VAL A 142 32.21 -25.49 -6.50
C VAL A 142 31.10 -24.66 -7.15
N ASN A 143 30.30 -25.27 -8.02
CA ASN A 143 29.18 -24.60 -8.67
C ASN A 143 28.11 -24.15 -7.67
N PHE A 144 27.79 -24.98 -6.67
CA PHE A 144 26.85 -24.62 -5.62
C PHE A 144 27.33 -23.42 -4.82
N LEU A 145 28.59 -23.43 -4.36
CA LEU A 145 29.16 -22.31 -3.61
C LEU A 145 29.19 -21.01 -4.43
N LYS A 146 29.52 -21.09 -5.72
CA LYS A 146 29.50 -19.93 -6.63
C LYS A 146 28.08 -19.36 -6.77
N THR A 147 27.09 -20.23 -6.97
CA THR A 147 25.68 -19.83 -7.11
C THR A 147 25.13 -19.26 -5.80
N TYR A 148 25.49 -19.86 -4.67
CA TYR A 148 25.05 -19.42 -3.35
C TYR A 148 25.58 -18.03 -3.02
N LYS A 149 26.88 -17.79 -3.20
CA LYS A 149 27.50 -16.46 -3.03
C LYS A 149 26.91 -15.40 -3.94
N SER A 150 26.52 -15.76 -5.16
CA SER A 150 25.89 -14.82 -6.10
C SER A 150 24.47 -14.43 -5.69
N LYS A 151 23.70 -15.34 -5.08
CA LYS A 151 22.32 -15.08 -4.64
C LYS A 151 22.25 -14.41 -3.27
N TYR A 152 23.23 -14.69 -2.42
CA TYR A 152 23.35 -14.15 -1.08
C TYR A 152 24.75 -13.54 -0.90
N PRO A 153 25.03 -12.40 -1.53
CA PRO A 153 26.25 -11.66 -1.23
C PRO A 153 26.17 -11.20 0.23
N CYS A 154 27.17 -11.57 1.02
CA CYS A 154 27.38 -11.00 2.35
C CYS A 154 27.78 -9.52 2.23
#